data_AF-A0A2E5B3J1-F1
#
_entry.id   AF-A0A2E5B3J1-F1
#
_cell.length_a   1.000
_cell.length_b   1.000
_cell.length_c   1.000
_cell.angle_alpha   90.00
_cell.angle_beta   90.00
_cell.angle_gamma   90.00
#
_symmetry.space_group_name_H-M   'P 1'
#
loop_
_entity.id
_entity.type
_entity.pdbx_description
1 polymer ?
#
loop_
_entity_poly.entity_id
_entity_poly.type
_entity_poly.pdbx_seq_one_letter_code
_entity_poly.pdbx_strand_id
1 'polypeptide(L)'
;MNKDYYAVIMAGGIGSRFWPVSTQEFPKQFHDMLGTGQTLLQKTFSRLNEIIPSENIYILTNEMYLEITLKQLPKITKEQVVLEPAMRNTAPCILLSALKIKKENPNALMLVAPSDHWIEDEQAFAKDVQTCFDAAQRENILLTLGIEPSFPNTGYGYIESDKYDASEIKKVRQFREKPDYETAKEFLAKGNFLWNAGIFIWSADSIVAAFERHLAEMNFLFSKGADVLNTSEEKKFIDENYSEAANISIDYGILEKADNVFVKKATFDWNDLGTWGALYDKLEKSENQNAVVNAETFLKNSANNMIFTDKQKLVVLDGIEDYIVVDKEDVLLVFPKKKEQQIKELLNEVSRKFGKKYV
;
A
#
# COMPACT_ATOMS: atom_id res chain seq x y z
N MET A 1 12.69 -20.69 5.43
CA MET A 1 11.36 -20.15 5.09
C MET A 1 10.57 -21.20 4.35
N ASN A 2 9.25 -21.20 4.47
CA ASN A 2 8.38 -22.15 3.75
C ASN A 2 8.36 -21.79 2.25
N LYS A 3 8.56 -22.78 1.38
CA LYS A 3 8.60 -22.58 -0.09
C LYS A 3 7.22 -22.36 -0.71
N ASP A 4 6.17 -22.67 0.02
CA ASP A 4 4.79 -22.43 -0.40
C ASP A 4 4.32 -21.01 -0.06
N TYR A 5 5.12 -20.21 0.67
CA TYR A 5 4.77 -18.83 0.96
C TYR A 5 5.28 -17.92 -0.15
N TYR A 6 4.38 -17.06 -0.63
CA TYR A 6 4.63 -16.05 -1.65
C TYR A 6 4.16 -14.70 -1.16
N ALA A 7 4.83 -13.65 -1.62
CA ALA A 7 4.39 -12.28 -1.43
C ALA A 7 4.16 -11.58 -2.76
N VAL A 8 3.23 -10.65 -2.75
CA VAL A 8 2.96 -9.73 -3.84
C VAL A 8 2.91 -8.32 -3.28
N ILE A 9 3.89 -7.50 -3.65
CA ILE A 9 4.00 -6.11 -3.21
C ILE A 9 3.37 -5.21 -4.27
N MET A 10 2.29 -4.51 -3.92
CA MET A 10 1.61 -3.54 -4.79
C MET A 10 2.32 -2.20 -4.77
N ALA A 11 3.03 -1.86 -5.85
CA ALA A 11 3.86 -0.67 -6.00
C ALA A 11 3.42 0.24 -7.16
N GLY A 12 2.11 0.35 -7.40
CA GLY A 12 1.53 1.21 -8.45
C GLY A 12 1.00 2.58 -7.99
N GLY A 13 1.00 2.87 -6.67
CA GLY A 13 0.49 4.13 -6.14
C GLY A 13 1.42 5.30 -6.42
N ILE A 14 0.88 6.45 -6.86
CA ILE A 14 1.70 7.66 -7.09
C ILE A 14 2.00 8.40 -5.79
N GLY A 15 1.07 8.44 -4.82
CA GLY A 15 1.26 9.21 -3.58
C GLY A 15 1.21 10.74 -3.77
N SER A 16 0.34 11.26 -4.65
CA SER A 16 0.30 12.68 -5.05
C SER A 16 0.08 13.71 -3.93
N ARG A 17 -0.36 13.28 -2.74
CA ARG A 17 -0.45 14.15 -1.55
C ARG A 17 0.92 14.53 -0.99
N PHE A 18 1.99 13.86 -1.40
CA PHE A 18 3.39 14.20 -1.08
C PHE A 18 4.06 15.07 -2.12
N TRP A 19 3.31 15.66 -3.06
CA TRP A 19 3.88 16.67 -3.94
C TRP A 19 4.54 17.79 -3.10
N PRO A 20 5.73 18.29 -3.47
CA PRO A 20 6.49 18.04 -4.70
C PRO A 20 7.43 16.82 -4.71
N VAL A 21 7.51 16.06 -3.62
CA VAL A 21 8.42 14.91 -3.53
C VAL A 21 7.97 13.77 -4.44
N SER A 22 6.68 13.44 -4.39
CA SER A 22 6.12 12.31 -5.12
C SER A 22 5.50 12.74 -6.44
N THR A 23 6.03 12.22 -7.56
CA THR A 23 5.59 12.53 -8.92
C THR A 23 5.17 11.28 -9.67
N GLN A 24 4.63 11.44 -10.89
CA GLN A 24 4.29 10.30 -11.74
C GLN A 24 5.54 9.51 -12.15
N GLU A 25 6.67 10.16 -12.39
CA GLU A 25 7.92 9.51 -12.79
C GLU A 25 8.66 8.87 -11.62
N PHE A 26 8.52 9.43 -10.42
CA PHE A 26 9.20 8.93 -9.22
C PHE A 26 8.25 8.92 -8.00
N PRO A 27 7.37 7.89 -7.92
CA PRO A 27 6.37 7.75 -6.85
C PRO A 27 6.91 7.52 -5.43
N LYS A 28 6.02 7.73 -4.45
CA LYS A 28 6.24 7.71 -2.99
C LYS A 28 7.06 6.51 -2.51
N GLN A 29 6.72 5.31 -2.99
CA GLN A 29 7.36 4.06 -2.57
C GLN A 29 8.86 4.01 -2.87
N PHE A 30 9.33 4.81 -3.82
CA PHE A 30 10.74 4.89 -4.21
C PHE A 30 11.53 5.95 -3.44
N HIS A 31 10.91 6.68 -2.52
CA HIS A 31 11.56 7.68 -1.68
C HIS A 31 11.85 7.14 -0.28
N ASP A 32 12.97 7.59 0.28
CA ASP A 32 13.22 7.55 1.72
C ASP A 32 12.48 8.70 2.39
N MET A 33 11.19 8.49 2.64
CA MET A 33 10.31 9.50 3.22
C MET A 33 10.68 9.85 4.67
N LEU A 34 11.46 9.01 5.34
CA LEU A 34 11.76 9.12 6.77
C LEU A 34 13.20 9.55 7.06
N GLY A 35 14.06 9.64 6.04
CA GLY A 35 15.48 9.96 6.21
C GLY A 35 16.27 8.83 6.88
N THR A 36 15.81 7.57 6.74
CA THR A 36 16.41 6.39 7.39
C THR A 36 17.48 5.70 6.54
N GLY A 37 17.65 6.13 5.29
CA GLY A 37 18.50 5.49 4.29
C GLY A 37 17.80 4.38 3.48
N GLN A 38 16.52 4.10 3.75
CA GLN A 38 15.74 3.09 3.03
C GLN A 38 14.44 3.67 2.48
N THR A 39 14.08 3.26 1.27
CA THR A 39 12.77 3.60 0.69
C THR A 39 11.67 2.75 1.30
N LEU A 40 10.41 3.20 1.18
CA LEU A 40 9.27 2.42 1.68
C LEU A 40 9.16 1.05 0.99
N LEU A 41 9.44 0.99 -0.31
CA LEU A 41 9.50 -0.28 -1.06
C LEU A 41 10.57 -1.21 -0.49
N GLN A 42 11.78 -0.68 -0.24
CA GLN A 42 12.88 -1.47 0.34
C GLN A 42 12.54 -1.97 1.75
N LYS A 43 11.92 -1.13 2.58
CA LYS A 43 11.49 -1.53 3.92
C LYS A 43 10.44 -2.64 3.86
N THR A 44 9.43 -2.48 3.01
CA THR A 44 8.39 -3.50 2.82
C THR A 44 8.96 -4.81 2.30
N PHE A 45 9.84 -4.75 1.31
CA PHE A 45 10.52 -5.94 0.80
C PHE A 45 11.34 -6.63 1.89
N SER A 46 12.17 -5.89 2.64
CA SER A 46 13.03 -6.44 3.69
C SER A 46 12.20 -7.18 4.75
N ARG A 47 11.14 -6.53 5.26
CA ARG A 47 10.22 -7.10 6.23
C ARG A 47 9.56 -8.40 5.75
N LEU A 48 9.10 -8.45 4.51
CA LEU A 48 8.50 -9.66 3.94
C LEU A 48 9.55 -10.76 3.70
N ASN A 49 10.76 -10.36 3.33
CA ASN A 49 11.88 -11.26 3.08
C ASN A 49 12.42 -11.95 4.35
N GLU A 50 12.00 -11.54 5.55
CA GLU A 50 12.26 -12.27 6.81
C GLU A 50 11.35 -13.51 6.97
N ILE A 51 10.23 -13.57 6.24
CA ILE A 51 9.22 -14.63 6.36
C ILE A 51 9.16 -15.47 5.07
N ILE A 52 9.41 -14.84 3.92
CA ILE A 52 9.17 -15.38 2.58
C ILE A 52 10.49 -15.37 1.80
N PRO A 53 10.84 -16.47 1.09
CA PRO A 53 12.06 -16.51 0.27
C PRO A 53 12.07 -15.39 -0.77
N SER A 54 13.23 -14.78 -1.01
CA SER A 54 13.36 -13.65 -1.96
C SER A 54 12.80 -13.98 -3.34
N GLU A 55 13.03 -15.21 -3.82
CA GLU A 55 12.55 -15.72 -5.10
C GLU A 55 11.01 -15.83 -5.22
N ASN A 56 10.30 -15.83 -4.08
CA ASN A 56 8.85 -15.92 -4.01
C ASN A 56 8.17 -14.56 -3.75
N ILE A 57 8.93 -13.45 -3.75
CA ILE A 57 8.40 -12.09 -3.58
C ILE A 57 8.28 -11.44 -4.96
N TYR A 58 7.05 -11.12 -5.35
CA TYR A 58 6.72 -10.47 -6.62
C TYR A 58 6.41 -8.99 -6.39
N ILE A 59 6.77 -8.14 -7.34
CA ILE A 59 6.47 -6.70 -7.31
C ILE A 59 5.50 -6.37 -8.44
N LEU A 60 4.33 -5.86 -8.09
CA LEU A 60 3.34 -5.34 -9.04
C LEU A 60 3.59 -3.85 -9.25
N THR A 61 3.90 -3.45 -10.47
CA THR A 61 4.21 -2.04 -10.75
C THR A 61 3.98 -1.68 -12.21
N ASN A 62 3.89 -0.39 -12.53
CA ASN A 62 3.79 0.04 -13.93
C ASN A 62 5.09 -0.29 -14.69
N GLU A 63 4.98 -0.59 -15.98
CA GLU A 63 6.14 -0.91 -16.82
C GLU A 63 7.25 0.16 -16.80
N MET A 64 6.89 1.43 -16.63
CA MET A 64 7.85 2.53 -16.54
C MET A 64 8.76 2.46 -15.30
N TYR A 65 8.36 1.72 -14.27
CA TYR A 65 9.09 1.61 -13.01
C TYR A 65 9.99 0.36 -12.92
N LEU A 66 10.12 -0.42 -14.00
CA LEU A 66 10.93 -1.66 -13.99
C LEU A 66 12.37 -1.40 -13.53
N GLU A 67 13.07 -0.48 -14.18
CA GLU A 67 14.50 -0.25 -13.95
C GLU A 67 14.78 0.25 -12.53
N ILE A 68 13.97 1.17 -12.03
CA ILE A 68 14.09 1.67 -10.65
C ILE A 68 13.77 0.59 -9.63
N THR A 69 12.78 -0.26 -9.89
CA THR A 69 12.41 -1.38 -9.00
C THR A 69 13.58 -2.35 -8.85
N LEU A 70 14.17 -2.78 -9.97
CA LEU A 70 15.34 -3.67 -9.96
C LEU A 70 16.56 -3.03 -9.29
N LYS A 71 16.77 -1.72 -9.50
CA LYS A 71 17.84 -0.98 -8.84
C LYS A 71 17.66 -0.92 -7.32
N GLN A 72 16.44 -0.72 -6.83
CA GLN A 72 16.15 -0.65 -5.39
C GLN A 72 16.14 -2.01 -4.71
N LEU A 73 15.79 -3.07 -5.45
CA LEU A 73 15.64 -4.44 -4.94
C LEU A 73 16.62 -5.39 -5.67
N PRO A 74 17.92 -5.37 -5.36
CA PRO A 74 18.92 -6.17 -6.08
C PRO A 74 18.80 -7.69 -5.86
N LYS A 75 17.93 -8.13 -4.94
CA LYS A 75 17.67 -9.56 -4.66
C LYS A 75 16.61 -10.19 -5.58
N ILE A 76 15.89 -9.39 -6.37
CA ILE A 76 14.87 -9.90 -7.29
C ILE A 76 15.33 -9.82 -8.74
N THR A 77 14.72 -10.64 -9.60
CA THR A 77 14.93 -10.59 -11.04
C THR A 77 13.75 -9.97 -11.77
N LYS A 78 13.89 -9.75 -13.09
CA LYS A 78 12.83 -9.19 -13.93
C LYS A 78 11.56 -10.06 -13.94
N GLU A 79 11.72 -11.38 -13.82
CA GLU A 79 10.63 -12.36 -13.84
C GLU A 79 9.70 -12.22 -12.62
N GLN A 80 10.19 -11.63 -11.53
CA GLN A 80 9.42 -11.33 -10.32
C GLN A 80 8.69 -9.99 -10.39
N VAL A 81 8.95 -9.16 -11.41
CA VAL A 81 8.27 -7.88 -11.60
C VAL A 81 7.12 -8.07 -12.58
N VAL A 82 5.90 -7.99 -12.07
CA VAL A 82 4.68 -8.05 -12.88
C VAL A 82 4.36 -6.64 -13.35
N LEU A 83 4.58 -6.41 -14.64
CA LEU A 83 4.49 -5.08 -15.24
C LEU A 83 3.07 -4.80 -15.73
N GLU A 84 2.52 -3.68 -15.28
CA GLU A 84 1.22 -3.19 -15.70
C GLU A 84 1.37 -2.12 -16.81
N PRO A 85 0.77 -2.30 -17.99
CA PRO A 85 0.80 -1.29 -19.04
C PRO A 85 -0.18 -0.13 -18.78
N ALA A 86 -1.13 -0.31 -17.86
CA ALA A 86 -2.14 0.70 -17.52
C ALA A 86 -2.56 0.57 -16.05
N MET A 87 -2.93 1.69 -15.42
CA MET A 87 -3.44 1.67 -14.05
C MET A 87 -4.89 1.15 -14.02
N ARG A 88 -5.11 -0.05 -13.47
CA ARG A 88 -6.42 -0.70 -13.36
C ARG A 88 -6.85 -1.06 -11.93
N ASN A 89 -6.24 -0.39 -10.94
CA ASN A 89 -6.48 -0.62 -9.51
C ASN A 89 -6.05 -2.04 -9.08
N THR A 90 -6.40 -2.50 -7.89
CA THR A 90 -5.73 -3.66 -7.27
C THR A 90 -6.23 -5.02 -7.73
N ALA A 91 -7.48 -5.16 -8.22
CA ALA A 91 -7.99 -6.48 -8.57
C ALA A 91 -7.27 -7.13 -9.77
N PRO A 92 -7.05 -6.44 -10.91
CA PRO A 92 -6.40 -7.04 -12.07
C PRO A 92 -4.98 -7.52 -11.80
N CYS A 93 -4.18 -6.71 -11.11
CA CYS A 93 -2.79 -7.07 -10.81
C CYS A 93 -2.71 -8.23 -9.81
N ILE A 94 -3.59 -8.29 -8.81
CA ILE A 94 -3.68 -9.42 -7.88
C ILE A 94 -4.05 -10.71 -8.62
N LEU A 95 -5.04 -10.69 -9.51
CA LEU A 95 -5.42 -11.88 -10.29
C LEU A 95 -4.28 -12.35 -11.19
N LEU A 96 -3.63 -11.43 -11.91
CA LEU A 96 -2.50 -11.78 -12.78
C LEU A 96 -1.36 -12.42 -11.97
N SER A 97 -1.01 -11.87 -10.81
CA SER A 97 -0.05 -12.48 -9.89
C SER A 97 -0.50 -13.85 -9.40
N ALA A 98 -1.77 -14.01 -9.00
CA ALA A 98 -2.28 -15.27 -8.50
C ALA A 98 -2.22 -16.37 -9.57
N LEU A 99 -2.55 -16.05 -10.82
CA LEU A 99 -2.43 -17.00 -11.94
C LEU A 99 -0.97 -17.38 -12.22
N LYS A 100 -0.05 -16.41 -12.22
CA LYS A 100 1.40 -16.65 -12.40
C LYS A 100 1.96 -17.53 -11.28
N ILE A 101 1.65 -17.21 -10.03
CA ILE A 101 2.13 -17.93 -8.85
C ILE A 101 1.52 -19.34 -8.79
N LYS A 102 0.21 -19.48 -9.03
CA LYS A 102 -0.48 -20.77 -9.06
C LYS A 102 0.09 -21.71 -10.13
N LYS A 103 0.50 -21.18 -11.28
CA LYS A 103 1.15 -21.96 -12.34
C LYS A 103 2.48 -22.57 -11.88
N GLU A 104 3.27 -21.82 -11.12
CA GLU A 104 4.55 -22.30 -10.57
C GLU A 104 4.38 -23.21 -9.36
N ASN A 105 3.46 -22.86 -8.44
CA ASN A 105 3.18 -23.62 -7.24
C ASN A 105 1.67 -23.67 -6.95
N PRO A 106 1.00 -24.81 -7.21
CA PRO A 106 -0.43 -24.99 -6.92
C PRO A 106 -0.78 -24.89 -5.44
N ASN A 107 0.17 -25.11 -4.53
CA ASN A 107 -0.05 -25.03 -3.07
C ASN A 107 0.26 -23.64 -2.49
N ALA A 108 0.54 -22.64 -3.34
CA ALA A 108 0.98 -21.34 -2.91
C ALA A 108 -0.02 -20.65 -1.97
N LEU A 109 0.49 -20.15 -0.85
CA LEU A 109 -0.16 -19.19 0.02
C LEU A 109 0.44 -17.81 -0.26
N MET A 110 -0.41 -16.86 -0.56
CA MET A 110 -0.05 -15.52 -0.99
C MET A 110 -0.34 -14.53 0.12
N LEU A 111 0.63 -13.66 0.39
CA LEU A 111 0.43 -12.41 1.09
C LEU A 111 0.49 -11.27 0.08
N VAL A 112 -0.54 -10.43 0.04
CA VAL A 112 -0.57 -9.20 -0.76
C VAL A 112 -0.41 -8.00 0.17
N ALA A 113 0.55 -7.12 -0.10
CA ALA A 113 0.82 -5.94 0.73
C ALA A 113 1.08 -4.69 -0.12
N PRO A 114 0.65 -3.51 0.32
CA PRO A 114 1.05 -2.24 -0.29
C PRO A 114 2.53 -1.96 -0.02
N SER A 115 3.22 -1.36 -1.00
CA SER A 115 4.65 -1.06 -0.91
C SER A 115 4.99 0.10 0.03
N ASP A 116 3.99 0.87 0.45
CA ASP A 116 4.16 2.23 0.98
C ASP A 116 3.58 2.42 2.39
N HIS A 117 3.34 1.33 3.11
CA HIS A 117 2.88 1.32 4.50
C HIS A 117 4.05 1.29 5.50
N TRP A 118 3.87 1.98 6.62
CA TRP A 118 4.79 1.92 7.77
C TRP A 118 4.31 0.91 8.81
N ILE A 119 5.23 0.02 9.19
CA ILE A 119 5.10 -0.92 10.32
C ILE A 119 6.47 -0.93 11.00
N GLU A 120 6.48 -0.71 12.31
CA GLU A 120 7.69 -0.66 13.14
C GLU A 120 7.90 -2.00 13.88
N ASP A 121 6.84 -2.57 14.44
CA ASP A 121 6.86 -3.89 15.07
C ASP A 121 6.78 -5.01 14.03
N GLU A 122 7.90 -5.24 13.34
CA GLU A 122 8.02 -6.28 12.32
C GLU A 122 7.91 -7.71 12.89
N GLN A 123 8.19 -7.91 14.18
CA GLN A 123 8.06 -9.21 14.83
C GLN A 123 6.59 -9.57 15.07
N ALA A 124 5.79 -8.63 15.59
CA ALA A 124 4.35 -8.80 15.73
C ALA A 124 3.68 -8.98 14.36
N PHE A 125 4.12 -8.23 13.34
CA PHE A 125 3.69 -8.43 11.96
C PHE A 125 3.97 -9.85 11.46
N ALA A 126 5.19 -10.37 11.64
CA ALA A 126 5.55 -11.71 11.21
C ALA A 126 4.71 -12.79 11.91
N LYS A 127 4.47 -12.65 13.21
CA LYS A 127 3.59 -13.55 13.97
C LYS A 127 2.15 -13.52 13.45
N ASP A 128 1.64 -12.34 13.15
CA ASP A 128 0.28 -12.18 12.64
C ASP A 128 0.12 -12.79 11.25
N VAL A 129 1.10 -12.58 10.37
CA VAL A 129 1.17 -13.20 9.05
C VAL A 129 1.25 -14.72 9.14
N GLN A 130 2.08 -15.27 10.04
CA GLN A 130 2.19 -16.71 10.24
C GLN A 130 0.85 -17.32 10.64
N THR A 131 0.14 -16.68 11.57
CA THR A 131 -1.20 -17.11 12.00
C THR A 131 -2.19 -17.15 10.83
N CYS A 132 -2.15 -16.13 9.96
CA CYS A 132 -2.98 -16.08 8.76
C CYS A 132 -2.62 -17.17 7.75
N PHE A 133 -1.33 -17.43 7.51
CA PHE A 133 -0.90 -18.52 6.64
C PHE A 133 -1.36 -19.88 7.17
N ASP A 134 -1.19 -20.14 8.47
CA ASP A 134 -1.63 -21.40 9.09
C ASP A 134 -3.14 -21.63 8.93
N ALA A 135 -3.94 -20.57 8.93
CA ALA A 135 -5.39 -20.65 8.70
C ALA A 135 -5.73 -20.83 7.21
N ALA A 136 -5.15 -20.03 6.32
CA ALA A 136 -5.34 -20.13 4.87
C ALA A 136 -4.86 -21.47 4.28
N GLN A 137 -3.92 -22.14 4.95
CA GLN A 137 -3.49 -23.49 4.57
C GLN A 137 -4.55 -24.55 4.85
N ARG A 138 -5.34 -24.38 5.92
CA ARG A 138 -6.30 -25.37 6.40
C ARG A 138 -7.69 -25.17 5.80
N GLU A 139 -8.04 -23.93 5.48
CA GLU A 139 -9.38 -23.52 5.10
C GLU A 139 -9.37 -22.66 3.84
N ASN A 140 -10.42 -22.76 3.02
CA ASN A 140 -10.62 -21.89 1.86
C ASN A 140 -11.20 -20.54 2.31
N ILE A 141 -10.32 -19.65 2.78
CA ILE A 141 -10.67 -18.35 3.34
C ILE A 141 -9.84 -17.22 2.73
N LEU A 142 -10.46 -16.05 2.61
CA LEU A 142 -9.80 -14.80 2.23
C LEU A 142 -9.56 -13.99 3.50
N LEU A 143 -8.31 -13.81 3.91
CA LEU A 143 -7.97 -13.10 5.14
C LEU A 143 -7.51 -11.68 4.86
N THR A 144 -7.81 -10.79 5.80
CA THR A 144 -7.23 -9.44 5.88
C THR A 144 -6.73 -9.15 7.29
N LEU A 145 -5.78 -8.22 7.40
CA LEU A 145 -5.31 -7.70 8.68
C LEU A 145 -6.08 -6.41 9.03
N GLY A 146 -6.74 -6.42 10.19
CA GLY A 146 -7.54 -5.31 10.68
C GLY A 146 -6.83 -4.52 11.79
N ILE A 147 -6.71 -3.20 11.63
CA ILE A 147 -6.10 -2.31 12.62
C ILE A 147 -7.15 -1.74 13.56
N GLU A 148 -6.85 -1.63 14.86
CA GLU A 148 -7.76 -0.98 15.81
C GLU A 148 -7.92 0.52 15.46
N PRO A 149 -9.15 1.01 15.19
CA PRO A 149 -9.37 2.41 14.89
C PRO A 149 -9.12 3.29 16.11
N SER A 150 -8.29 4.33 15.98
CA SER A 150 -8.04 5.32 17.03
C SER A 150 -8.81 6.64 16.84
N PHE A 151 -9.35 6.87 15.63
CA PHE A 151 -10.17 8.05 15.29
C PHE A 151 -11.10 7.74 14.10
N PRO A 152 -12.14 8.53 13.83
CA PRO A 152 -13.05 8.31 12.70
C PRO A 152 -12.42 8.74 11.36
N ASN A 153 -11.51 7.92 10.83
CA ASN A 153 -10.86 8.17 9.54
C ASN A 153 -11.82 7.86 8.37
N THR A 154 -12.02 8.79 7.44
CA THR A 154 -12.90 8.61 6.25
C THR A 154 -12.16 8.13 5.01
N GLY A 155 -10.83 8.03 5.08
CA GLY A 155 -9.95 7.57 4.00
C GLY A 155 -9.68 6.07 4.00
N TYR A 156 -10.09 5.35 5.05
CA TYR A 156 -9.87 3.91 5.20
C TYR A 156 -11.16 3.11 5.01
N GLY A 157 -10.99 1.85 4.62
CA GLY A 157 -12.05 0.85 4.73
C GLY A 157 -12.23 0.37 6.16
N TYR A 158 -13.46 0.00 6.52
CA TYR A 158 -13.81 -0.57 7.82
C TYR A 158 -14.35 -1.99 7.66
N ILE A 159 -13.98 -2.84 8.60
CA ILE A 159 -14.27 -4.26 8.63
C ILE A 159 -15.09 -4.55 9.88
N GLU A 160 -16.34 -4.94 9.72
CA GLU A 160 -17.16 -5.36 10.85
C GLU A 160 -16.96 -6.86 11.12
N SER A 161 -16.76 -7.21 12.39
CA SER A 161 -16.79 -8.60 12.86
C SER A 161 -17.74 -8.75 14.04
N ASP A 162 -17.99 -10.00 14.46
CA ASP A 162 -18.75 -10.24 15.67
C ASP A 162 -17.96 -9.79 16.90
N LYS A 163 -18.55 -8.88 17.68
CA LYS A 163 -17.97 -8.34 18.90
C LYS A 163 -17.71 -9.41 19.96
N TYR A 164 -18.56 -10.43 20.01
CA TYR A 164 -18.55 -11.45 21.05
C TYR A 164 -17.80 -12.72 20.65
N ASP A 165 -17.39 -12.84 19.39
CA ASP A 165 -16.51 -13.91 18.95
C ASP A 165 -15.10 -13.67 19.51
N ALA A 166 -14.61 -14.61 20.33
CA ALA A 166 -13.30 -14.55 20.96
C ALA A 166 -12.19 -15.19 20.09
N SER A 167 -12.54 -15.67 18.90
CA SER A 167 -11.57 -16.26 17.97
C SER A 167 -10.54 -15.22 17.51
N GLU A 168 -9.30 -15.67 17.32
CA GLU A 168 -8.21 -14.83 16.84
C GLU A 168 -8.43 -14.37 15.38
N ILE A 169 -9.06 -15.23 14.58
CA ILE A 169 -9.52 -14.96 13.22
C ILE A 169 -11.04 -15.01 13.24
N LYS A 170 -11.68 -13.92 12.81
CA LYS A 170 -13.13 -13.75 12.87
C LYS A 170 -13.73 -13.64 11.48
N LYS A 171 -14.92 -14.19 11.29
CA LYS A 171 -15.65 -14.00 10.04
C LYS A 171 -16.07 -12.54 9.89
N VAL A 172 -15.82 -11.97 8.71
CA VAL A 172 -16.26 -10.61 8.40
C VAL A 172 -17.77 -10.62 8.14
N ARG A 173 -18.47 -9.67 8.77
CA ARG A 173 -19.91 -9.44 8.55
C ARG A 173 -20.18 -8.49 7.41
N GLN A 174 -19.39 -7.42 7.32
CA GLN A 174 -19.44 -6.47 6.22
C GLN A 174 -18.12 -5.72 6.08
N PHE A 175 -17.81 -5.34 4.84
CA PHE A 175 -16.83 -4.31 4.51
C PHE A 175 -17.56 -3.01 4.19
N ARG A 176 -16.95 -1.88 4.58
CA ARG A 176 -17.42 -0.54 4.26
C ARG A 176 -16.22 0.32 3.87
N GLU A 177 -16.03 0.53 2.58
CA GLU A 177 -14.93 1.35 2.07
C GLU A 177 -15.24 2.84 2.21
N LYS A 178 -14.36 3.60 2.88
CA LYS A 178 -14.36 5.07 2.95
C LYS A 178 -15.72 5.69 3.32
N PRO A 179 -16.25 5.37 4.52
CA PRO A 179 -17.50 5.96 5.00
C PRO A 179 -17.37 7.48 5.21
N ASP A 180 -18.51 8.17 5.30
CA ASP A 180 -18.53 9.55 5.79
C ASP A 180 -18.13 9.63 7.28
N TYR A 181 -17.86 10.84 7.76
CA TYR A 181 -17.34 11.08 9.10
C TYR A 181 -18.29 10.64 10.23
N GLU A 182 -19.61 10.84 10.06
CA GLU A 182 -20.58 10.43 11.09
C GLU A 182 -20.71 8.91 11.14
N THR A 183 -20.76 8.27 9.97
CA THR A 183 -20.72 6.80 9.88
C THR A 183 -19.45 6.22 10.51
N ALA A 184 -18.28 6.83 10.27
CA ALA A 184 -17.02 6.41 10.89
C ALA A 184 -17.06 6.55 12.43
N LYS A 185 -17.66 7.63 12.96
CA LYS A 185 -17.86 7.80 14.42
C LYS A 185 -18.76 6.72 15.01
N GLU A 186 -19.82 6.34 14.32
CA GLU A 186 -20.68 5.24 14.74
C GLU A 186 -19.92 3.90 14.79
N PHE A 187 -19.05 3.63 13.82
CA PHE A 187 -18.23 2.42 13.81
C PHE A 187 -17.32 2.32 15.03
N LEU A 188 -16.66 3.42 15.39
CA LEU A 188 -15.84 3.49 16.62
C LEU A 188 -16.69 3.27 17.87
N ALA A 189 -17.88 3.89 17.95
CA ALA A 189 -18.76 3.75 19.10
C ALA A 189 -19.25 2.32 19.31
N LYS A 190 -19.46 1.55 18.22
CA LYS A 190 -19.85 0.13 18.31
C LYS A 190 -18.71 -0.76 18.83
N GLY A 191 -17.47 -0.41 18.50
CA GLY A 191 -16.26 -1.09 18.99
C GLY A 191 -16.07 -2.51 18.44
N ASN A 192 -16.66 -2.81 17.29
CA ASN A 192 -16.52 -4.09 16.59
C ASN A 192 -16.07 -3.92 15.12
N PHE A 193 -15.53 -2.74 14.81
CA PHE A 193 -14.96 -2.41 13.51
C PHE A 193 -13.45 -2.28 13.61
N LEU A 194 -12.76 -2.75 12.58
CA LEU A 194 -11.32 -2.58 12.36
C LEU A 194 -11.08 -1.79 11.08
N TRP A 195 -9.99 -1.05 10.97
CA TRP A 195 -9.55 -0.50 9.69
C TRP A 195 -8.97 -1.60 8.81
N ASN A 196 -9.28 -1.57 7.52
CA ASN A 196 -8.64 -2.42 6.52
C ASN A 196 -7.22 -1.92 6.25
N ALA A 197 -6.22 -2.72 6.59
CA ALA A 197 -4.81 -2.38 6.35
C ALA A 197 -4.39 -2.53 4.87
N GLY A 198 -5.28 -3.00 4.00
CA GLY A 198 -4.95 -3.32 2.60
C GLY A 198 -3.95 -4.48 2.45
N ILE A 199 -3.75 -5.26 3.52
CA ILE A 199 -2.89 -6.44 3.55
C ILE A 199 -3.79 -7.67 3.58
N PHE A 200 -3.53 -8.59 2.66
CA PHE A 200 -4.41 -9.74 2.42
C PHE A 200 -3.63 -11.04 2.39
N ILE A 201 -4.24 -12.13 2.85
CA ILE A 201 -3.62 -13.46 2.91
C ILE A 201 -4.63 -14.52 2.45
N TRP A 202 -4.23 -15.42 1.55
CA TRP A 202 -5.07 -16.50 1.03
C TRP A 202 -4.24 -17.54 0.30
N SER A 203 -4.81 -18.71 -0.02
CA SER A 203 -4.20 -19.56 -1.05
C SER A 203 -4.44 -19.00 -2.44
N ALA A 204 -3.52 -19.25 -3.38
CA ALA A 204 -3.68 -18.86 -4.78
C ALA A 204 -4.94 -19.47 -5.39
N ASP A 205 -5.31 -20.69 -4.99
CA ASP A 205 -6.57 -21.33 -5.35
C ASP A 205 -7.80 -20.58 -4.85
N SER A 206 -7.80 -20.19 -3.57
CA SER A 206 -8.93 -19.51 -2.94
C SER A 206 -9.25 -18.19 -3.64
N ILE A 207 -8.22 -17.40 -3.93
CA ILE A 207 -8.40 -16.10 -4.58
C ILE A 207 -8.83 -16.24 -6.04
N VAL A 208 -8.25 -17.17 -6.81
CA VAL A 208 -8.66 -17.41 -8.20
C VAL A 208 -10.12 -17.89 -8.26
N ALA A 209 -10.54 -18.78 -7.37
CA ALA A 209 -11.94 -19.22 -7.27
C ALA A 209 -12.89 -18.05 -6.91
N ALA A 210 -12.43 -17.08 -6.10
CA ALA A 210 -13.20 -15.88 -5.81
C ALA A 210 -13.34 -14.97 -7.06
N PHE A 211 -12.28 -14.83 -7.86
CA PHE A 211 -12.34 -14.13 -9.15
C PHE A 211 -13.30 -14.81 -10.13
N GLU A 212 -13.26 -16.14 -10.24
CA GLU A 212 -14.22 -16.91 -11.06
C GLU A 212 -15.68 -16.61 -10.68
N ARG A 213 -15.96 -16.47 -9.38
CA ARG A 213 -17.32 -16.24 -8.88
C ARG A 213 -17.79 -14.79 -8.98
N HIS A 214 -16.92 -13.83 -8.65
CA HIS A 214 -17.33 -12.44 -8.41
C HIS A 214 -16.85 -11.47 -9.51
N LEU A 215 -15.87 -11.86 -10.31
CA LEU A 215 -15.29 -11.09 -11.43
C LEU A 215 -15.00 -12.01 -12.63
N ALA A 216 -15.99 -12.83 -13.00
CA ALA A 216 -15.85 -13.89 -14.00
C ALA A 216 -15.28 -13.42 -15.36
N GLU A 217 -15.66 -12.22 -15.82
CA GLU A 217 -15.14 -11.66 -17.08
C GLU A 217 -13.64 -11.38 -17.01
N MET A 218 -13.16 -10.84 -15.88
CA MET A 218 -11.73 -10.60 -15.65
C MET A 218 -10.95 -11.90 -15.52
N ASN A 219 -11.53 -12.89 -14.81
CA ASN A 219 -10.94 -14.21 -14.72
C ASN A 219 -10.82 -14.87 -16.10
N PHE A 220 -11.89 -14.80 -16.90
CA PHE A 220 -11.91 -15.32 -18.26
C PHE A 220 -10.87 -14.63 -19.15
N LEU A 221 -10.74 -13.30 -19.06
CA LEU A 221 -9.76 -12.51 -19.80
C LEU A 221 -8.33 -13.02 -19.54
N PHE A 222 -7.93 -13.11 -18.26
CA PHE A 222 -6.55 -13.49 -17.91
C PHE A 222 -6.26 -14.99 -17.97
N SER A 223 -7.29 -15.84 -17.82
CA SER A 223 -7.14 -17.30 -17.96
C SER A 223 -6.79 -17.72 -19.39
N LYS A 224 -7.10 -16.91 -20.42
CA LYS A 224 -6.60 -17.12 -21.79
C LYS A 224 -5.07 -17.14 -21.89
N GLY A 225 -4.40 -16.49 -20.92
CA GLY A 225 -2.95 -16.42 -20.85
C GLY A 225 -2.30 -17.62 -20.17
N ALA A 226 -3.05 -18.58 -19.63
CA ALA A 226 -2.51 -19.64 -18.75
C ALA A 226 -1.27 -20.36 -19.33
N ASP A 227 -1.26 -20.64 -20.63
CA ASP A 227 -0.13 -21.32 -21.29
C ASP A 227 1.09 -20.42 -21.49
N VAL A 228 0.88 -19.11 -21.66
CA VAL A 228 1.94 -18.13 -21.99
C VAL A 228 2.47 -17.33 -20.80
N LEU A 229 1.75 -17.28 -19.67
CA LEU A 229 2.25 -16.69 -18.42
C LEU A 229 3.55 -17.38 -17.99
N ASN A 230 4.50 -16.62 -17.46
CA ASN A 230 5.86 -17.02 -17.09
C ASN A 230 6.74 -17.50 -18.28
N THR A 231 6.37 -17.14 -19.51
CA THR A 231 7.17 -17.44 -20.72
C THR A 231 7.56 -16.15 -21.45
N SER A 232 8.36 -16.26 -22.52
CA SER A 232 8.72 -15.11 -23.37
C SER A 232 7.52 -14.41 -24.00
N GLU A 233 6.38 -15.10 -24.16
CA GLU A 233 5.16 -14.57 -24.76
C GLU A 233 4.28 -13.77 -23.78
N GLU A 234 4.62 -13.78 -22.47
CA GLU A 234 3.82 -13.13 -21.43
C GLU A 234 3.62 -11.63 -21.69
N LYS A 235 4.69 -10.91 -22.04
CA LYS A 235 4.61 -9.45 -22.23
C LYS A 235 3.59 -9.10 -23.31
N LYS A 236 3.63 -9.83 -24.44
CA LYS A 236 2.70 -9.62 -25.55
C LYS A 236 1.26 -9.86 -25.10
N PHE A 237 1.00 -10.93 -24.35
CA PHE A 237 -0.32 -11.22 -23.81
C PHE A 237 -0.82 -10.09 -22.89
N ILE A 238 0.03 -9.61 -21.97
CA ILE A 238 -0.32 -8.52 -21.05
C ILE A 238 -0.62 -7.23 -21.83
N ASP A 239 0.26 -6.83 -22.77
CA ASP A 239 0.09 -5.62 -23.57
C ASP A 239 -1.26 -5.64 -24.34
N GLU A 240 -1.64 -6.79 -24.88
CA GLU A 240 -2.87 -6.97 -25.68
C GLU A 240 -4.14 -7.02 -24.81
N ASN A 241 -4.09 -7.58 -23.59
CA ASN A 241 -5.29 -7.92 -22.82
C ASN A 241 -5.50 -7.07 -21.56
N TYR A 242 -4.43 -6.58 -20.91
CA TYR A 242 -4.54 -5.95 -19.58
C TYR A 242 -5.40 -4.69 -19.57
N SER A 243 -5.35 -3.90 -20.65
CA SER A 243 -6.16 -2.69 -20.79
C SER A 243 -7.66 -2.95 -20.93
N GLU A 244 -8.08 -4.19 -21.21
CA GLU A 244 -9.49 -4.57 -21.26
C GLU A 244 -10.06 -4.84 -19.87
N ALA A 245 -9.20 -5.07 -18.86
CA ALA A 245 -9.64 -5.33 -17.50
C ALA A 245 -10.40 -4.15 -16.89
N ALA A 246 -11.44 -4.47 -16.11
CA ALA A 246 -12.17 -3.48 -15.34
C ALA A 246 -11.25 -2.77 -14.34
N ASN A 247 -11.40 -1.44 -14.22
CA ASN A 247 -10.66 -0.64 -13.25
C ASN A 247 -11.36 -0.72 -11.87
N ILE A 248 -11.00 -1.72 -11.06
CA ILE A 248 -11.69 -2.03 -9.79
C ILE A 248 -10.70 -2.52 -8.72
N SER A 249 -10.92 -2.13 -7.47
CA SER A 249 -10.11 -2.64 -6.35
C SER A 249 -10.55 -4.04 -5.93
N ILE A 250 -9.67 -4.77 -5.27
CA ILE A 250 -9.98 -6.09 -4.71
C ILE A 250 -11.07 -6.01 -3.63
N ASP A 251 -11.12 -4.91 -2.88
CA ASP A 251 -12.10 -4.66 -1.83
C ASP A 251 -13.51 -4.65 -2.41
N TYR A 252 -13.77 -3.83 -3.42
CA TYR A 252 -15.07 -3.76 -4.12
C TYR A 252 -15.34 -4.97 -5.01
N GLY A 253 -14.30 -5.49 -5.65
CA GLY A 253 -14.39 -6.58 -6.61
C GLY A 253 -14.78 -7.90 -5.97
N ILE A 254 -14.14 -8.21 -4.84
CA ILE A 254 -14.17 -9.53 -4.20
C ILE A 254 -14.58 -9.42 -2.72
N LEU A 255 -13.87 -8.65 -1.89
CA LEU A 255 -14.00 -8.75 -0.42
C LEU A 255 -15.37 -8.30 0.11
N GLU A 256 -16.01 -7.30 -0.52
CA GLU A 256 -17.37 -6.89 -0.18
C GLU A 256 -18.45 -7.92 -0.56
N LYS A 257 -18.12 -8.88 -1.45
CA LYS A 257 -19.09 -9.81 -2.05
C LYS A 257 -18.90 -11.26 -1.63
N ALA A 258 -17.68 -11.65 -1.27
CA ALA A 258 -17.34 -13.02 -0.90
C ALA A 258 -17.88 -13.37 0.50
N ASP A 259 -18.30 -14.62 0.67
CA ASP A 259 -18.91 -15.14 1.89
C ASP A 259 -17.92 -15.84 2.83
N ASN A 260 -16.68 -16.01 2.38
CA ASN A 260 -15.56 -16.65 3.08
C ASN A 260 -14.45 -15.66 3.44
N VAL A 261 -14.80 -14.39 3.74
CA VAL A 261 -13.84 -13.37 4.18
C VAL A 261 -13.72 -13.34 5.70
N PHE A 262 -12.49 -13.29 6.17
CA PHE A 262 -12.13 -13.31 7.58
C PHE A 262 -11.10 -12.21 7.89
N VAL A 263 -11.06 -11.78 9.15
CA VAL A 263 -10.15 -10.74 9.62
C VAL A 263 -9.40 -11.23 10.85
N LYS A 264 -8.10 -10.96 10.87
CA LYS A 264 -7.28 -11.03 12.07
C LYS A 264 -7.01 -9.61 12.56
N LYS A 265 -7.30 -9.35 13.83
CA LYS A 265 -6.90 -8.08 14.45
C LYS A 265 -5.38 -8.05 14.56
N ALA A 266 -4.77 -7.02 14.00
CA ALA A 266 -3.34 -6.80 14.04
C ALA A 266 -2.88 -6.47 15.48
N THR A 267 -1.71 -6.99 15.81
CA THR A 267 -1.02 -6.77 17.08
C THR A 267 0.20 -5.85 16.94
N PHE A 268 0.54 -5.47 15.71
CA PHE A 268 1.60 -4.52 15.35
C PHE A 268 1.06 -3.09 15.15
N ASP A 269 1.95 -2.11 15.14
CA ASP A 269 1.64 -0.74 14.74
C ASP A 269 1.54 -0.60 13.22
N TRP A 270 0.66 0.27 12.74
CA TRP A 270 0.48 0.46 11.31
C TRP A 270 0.13 1.91 10.97
N ASN A 271 0.59 2.37 9.81
CA ASN A 271 0.15 3.61 9.18
C ASN A 271 0.31 3.52 7.66
N ASP A 272 -0.65 4.04 6.90
CA ASP A 272 -0.59 4.05 5.43
C ASP A 272 0.38 5.10 4.85
N LEU A 273 0.92 5.98 5.71
CA LEU A 273 1.70 7.16 5.37
C LEU A 273 1.05 7.92 4.22
N GLY A 274 -0.26 8.20 4.31
CA GLY A 274 -1.03 8.79 3.21
C GLY A 274 -0.86 10.31 3.05
N THR A 275 -0.32 11.01 4.05
CA THR A 275 -0.14 12.47 4.09
C THR A 275 1.12 12.90 4.83
N TRP A 276 1.49 14.17 4.69
CA TRP A 276 2.57 14.80 5.46
C TRP A 276 2.34 14.79 6.97
N GLY A 277 1.09 14.90 7.41
CA GLY A 277 0.67 14.79 8.81
C GLY A 277 0.89 13.38 9.34
N ALA A 278 0.51 12.36 8.55
CA ALA A 278 0.78 10.96 8.90
C ALA A 278 2.29 10.68 9.03
N LEU A 279 3.11 11.29 8.17
CA LEU A 279 4.57 11.24 8.27
C LEU A 279 5.09 11.98 9.51
N TYR A 280 4.62 13.21 9.74
CA TYR A 280 4.95 14.03 10.91
C TYR A 280 4.67 13.29 12.23
N ASP A 281 3.55 12.57 12.31
CA ASP A 281 3.18 11.83 13.52
C ASP A 281 4.19 10.72 13.84
N LYS A 282 4.77 10.09 12.81
CA LYS A 282 5.75 8.99 12.95
C LYS A 282 7.18 9.44 13.17
N LEU A 283 7.51 10.67 12.80
CA LEU A 283 8.86 11.19 12.99
C LEU A 283 9.10 11.59 14.44
N GLU A 284 10.36 11.47 14.86
CA GLU A 284 10.86 12.13 16.06
C GLU A 284 10.73 13.64 15.90
N LYS A 285 10.37 14.31 16.99
CA LYS A 285 10.08 15.74 17.01
C LYS A 285 11.04 16.44 17.96
N SER A 286 11.44 17.65 17.57
CA SER A 286 12.18 18.56 18.44
C SER A 286 11.32 19.02 19.64
N GLU A 287 11.94 19.74 20.60
CA GLU A 287 11.24 20.29 21.77
C GLU A 287 10.00 21.13 21.39
N ASN A 288 10.12 21.95 20.33
CA ASN A 288 9.02 22.75 19.78
C ASN A 288 8.12 21.98 18.79
N GLN A 289 8.17 20.64 18.84
CA GLN A 289 7.34 19.76 18.03
C GLN A 289 7.56 19.88 16.50
N ASN A 290 8.69 20.40 16.03
CA ASN A 290 9.01 20.35 14.60
C ASN A 290 9.56 18.96 14.25
N ALA A 291 9.06 18.36 13.18
CA ALA A 291 9.62 17.15 12.55
C ALA A 291 10.48 17.57 11.35
N VAL A 292 11.67 16.98 11.22
CA VAL A 292 12.67 17.38 10.23
C VAL A 292 13.23 16.15 9.53
N VAL A 293 13.25 16.18 8.19
CA VAL A 293 13.84 15.15 7.35
C VAL A 293 14.87 15.79 6.42
N ASN A 294 16.10 15.25 6.45
CA ASN A 294 17.21 15.63 5.57
C ASN A 294 17.63 17.11 5.59
N ALA A 295 17.40 17.84 6.69
CA ALA A 295 17.75 19.26 6.79
C ALA A 295 18.53 19.61 8.06
N GLU A 296 19.41 20.59 7.97
CA GLU A 296 19.85 21.37 9.13
C GLU A 296 18.86 22.51 9.33
N THR A 297 18.54 22.87 10.58
CA THR A 297 17.50 23.87 10.83
C THR A 297 17.95 24.96 11.79
N PHE A 298 17.65 26.22 11.46
CA PHE A 298 17.64 27.34 12.40
C PHE A 298 16.20 27.80 12.58
N LEU A 299 15.58 27.45 13.71
CA LEU A 299 14.17 27.68 13.97
C LEU A 299 14.01 28.67 15.12
N LYS A 300 13.40 29.82 14.84
CA LYS A 300 13.07 30.85 15.83
C LYS A 300 11.57 31.04 15.85
N ASN A 301 10.94 31.12 17.02
CA ASN A 301 9.48 31.27 17.15
C ASN A 301 8.69 30.34 16.20
N SER A 302 9.11 29.08 16.05
CA SER A 302 8.57 28.16 15.05
C SER A 302 8.30 26.80 15.68
N ALA A 303 7.07 26.30 15.52
CA ALA A 303 6.59 25.10 16.21
C ALA A 303 5.65 24.25 15.34
N ASN A 304 5.53 22.96 15.65
CA ASN A 304 4.58 22.04 15.01
C ASN A 304 4.72 21.91 13.48
N ASN A 305 5.89 22.21 12.90
CA ASN A 305 6.09 22.14 11.45
C ASN A 305 6.57 20.77 10.99
N MET A 306 6.20 20.41 9.76
CA MET A 306 6.81 19.31 9.01
C MET A 306 7.80 19.89 8.02
N ILE A 307 9.09 19.62 8.19
CA ILE A 307 10.17 20.14 7.34
C ILE A 307 10.81 18.97 6.60
N PHE A 308 10.83 19.03 5.27
CA PHE A 308 11.43 18.02 4.41
C PHE A 308 12.28 18.69 3.34
N THR A 309 13.50 18.21 3.13
CA THR A 309 14.30 18.58 1.97
C THR A 309 14.81 17.33 1.25
N ASP A 310 15.04 17.43 -0.05
CA ASP A 310 15.52 16.27 -0.84
C ASP A 310 17.01 15.97 -0.63
N LYS A 311 17.75 16.95 -0.12
CA LYS A 311 19.18 16.91 0.20
C LYS A 311 19.44 17.68 1.48
N GLN A 312 20.58 17.40 2.11
CA GLN A 312 21.05 18.16 3.27
C GLN A 312 21.18 19.65 2.92
N LYS A 313 20.35 20.47 3.57
CA LYS A 313 20.25 21.93 3.35
C LYS A 313 19.93 22.63 4.66
N LEU A 314 20.42 23.85 4.84
CA LEU A 314 19.99 24.71 5.95
C LEU A 314 18.61 25.32 5.67
N VAL A 315 17.65 25.06 6.53
CA VAL A 315 16.31 25.66 6.54
C VAL A 315 16.20 26.63 7.71
N VAL A 316 15.88 27.89 7.41
CA VAL A 316 15.76 28.96 8.42
C VAL A 316 14.30 29.43 8.47
N LEU A 317 13.64 29.26 9.62
CA LEU A 317 12.26 29.69 9.85
C LEU A 317 12.19 30.62 11.08
N ASP A 318 11.50 31.76 10.94
CA ASP A 318 11.14 32.64 12.06
C ASP A 318 9.62 32.92 12.03
N GLY A 319 8.89 32.56 13.08
CA GLY A 319 7.45 32.86 13.21
C GLY A 319 6.51 31.93 12.42
N ILE A 320 6.95 30.73 12.04
CA ILE A 320 6.13 29.78 11.26
C ILE A 320 5.64 28.64 12.17
N GLU A 321 4.33 28.45 12.24
CA GLU A 321 3.70 27.41 13.06
C GLU A 321 2.62 26.64 12.30
N ASP A 322 2.60 25.31 12.47
CA ASP A 322 1.65 24.40 11.81
C ASP A 322 1.69 24.44 10.27
N TYR A 323 2.90 24.52 9.70
CA TYR A 323 3.14 24.42 8.27
C TYR A 323 3.89 23.15 7.86
N ILE A 324 3.64 22.74 6.63
CA ILE A 324 4.43 21.80 5.85
C ILE A 324 5.39 22.65 5.00
N VAL A 325 6.69 22.45 5.16
CA VAL A 325 7.76 23.12 4.43
C VAL A 325 8.58 22.05 3.70
N VAL A 326 8.41 21.94 2.39
CA VAL A 326 9.00 20.89 1.57
C VAL A 326 9.79 21.49 0.43
N ASP A 327 11.09 21.23 0.38
CA ASP A 327 12.02 21.66 -0.67
C ASP A 327 12.42 20.45 -1.52
N LYS A 328 12.06 20.46 -2.80
CA LYS A 328 12.41 19.41 -3.76
C LYS A 328 12.75 20.03 -5.11
N GLU A 329 14.02 19.90 -5.50
CA GLU A 329 14.51 20.38 -6.81
C GLU A 329 14.10 21.83 -7.10
N ASP A 330 13.22 22.04 -8.09
CA ASP A 330 12.76 23.36 -8.53
C ASP A 330 11.51 23.87 -7.76
N VAL A 331 11.03 23.12 -6.76
CA VAL A 331 9.79 23.42 -6.05
C VAL A 331 10.00 23.53 -4.54
N LEU A 332 9.57 24.66 -3.98
CA LEU A 332 9.39 24.87 -2.55
C LEU A 332 7.89 24.97 -2.23
N LEU A 333 7.37 24.03 -1.46
CA LEU A 333 6.01 24.04 -0.94
C LEU A 333 6.03 24.53 0.51
N VAL A 334 5.32 25.61 0.78
CA VAL A 334 5.00 26.09 2.15
C VAL A 334 3.49 26.10 2.29
N PHE A 335 2.94 25.14 3.02
CA PHE A 335 1.51 24.85 3.01
C PHE A 335 0.95 24.60 4.42
N PRO A 336 -0.24 25.13 4.77
CA PRO A 336 -0.81 24.90 6.10
C PRO A 336 -1.06 23.40 6.34
N LYS A 337 -0.54 22.85 7.44
CA LYS A 337 -0.64 21.43 7.77
C LYS A 337 -2.09 20.95 7.82
N LYS A 338 -3.00 21.76 8.38
CA LYS A 338 -4.45 21.48 8.46
C LYS A 338 -5.15 21.31 7.09
N LYS A 339 -4.53 21.76 6.00
CA LYS A 339 -5.10 21.69 4.65
C LYS A 339 -4.52 20.55 3.82
N GLU A 340 -3.62 19.73 4.36
CA GLU A 340 -2.82 18.77 3.61
C GLU A 340 -3.56 17.90 2.57
N GLN A 341 -4.82 17.54 2.84
CA GLN A 341 -5.65 16.77 1.90
C GLN A 341 -5.87 17.51 0.56
N GLN A 342 -5.82 18.84 0.58
CA GLN A 342 -6.00 19.74 -0.58
C GLN A 342 -4.74 19.85 -1.46
N ILE A 343 -3.61 19.25 -1.08
CA ILE A 343 -2.39 19.28 -1.91
C ILE A 343 -2.64 18.68 -3.30
N LYS A 344 -3.52 17.66 -3.40
CA LYS A 344 -3.91 17.08 -4.69
C LYS A 344 -4.66 18.07 -5.58
N GLU A 345 -5.51 18.91 -5.00
CA GLU A 345 -6.22 19.97 -5.72
C GLU A 345 -5.25 21.07 -6.17
N LEU A 346 -4.34 21.47 -5.26
CA LEU A 346 -3.26 22.41 -5.56
C LEU A 346 -2.39 21.94 -6.73
N LEU A 347 -2.00 20.67 -6.75
CA LEU A 347 -1.22 20.08 -7.84
C LEU A 347 -1.93 20.21 -9.19
N ASN A 348 -3.25 19.98 -9.23
CA ASN A 348 -4.03 20.15 -10.45
C ASN A 348 -4.05 21.61 -10.92
N GLU A 349 -4.13 22.57 -10.00
CA GLU A 349 -4.06 24.01 -10.32
C GLU A 349 -2.69 24.41 -10.86
N VAL A 350 -1.60 23.91 -10.23
CA VAL A 350 -0.22 24.09 -10.72
C VAL A 350 -0.07 23.52 -12.13
N SER A 351 -0.60 22.31 -12.35
CA SER A 351 -0.57 21.65 -13.67
C SER A 351 -1.29 22.46 -14.74
N ARG A 352 -2.48 23.00 -14.44
CA ARG A 352 -3.23 23.85 -15.39
C ARG A 352 -2.48 25.12 -15.75
N LYS A 353 -1.75 25.71 -14.80
CA LYS A 353 -1.05 26.99 -14.99
C LYS A 353 0.30 26.83 -15.68
N PHE A 354 1.05 25.77 -15.37
CA PHE A 354 2.44 25.60 -15.80
C PHE A 354 2.68 24.33 -16.64
N GLY A 355 1.62 23.60 -17.00
CA GLY A 355 1.71 22.32 -17.70
C GLY A 355 2.29 21.22 -16.79
N LYS A 356 2.94 20.22 -17.41
CA LYS A 356 3.53 19.09 -16.69
C LYS A 356 4.92 19.36 -16.08
N LYS A 357 5.39 20.61 -16.11
CA LYS A 357 6.77 20.93 -15.68
C LYS A 357 7.04 20.62 -14.21
N TYR A 358 6.04 20.79 -13.35
CA TYR A 358 6.17 20.66 -11.89
C TYR A 358 5.20 19.62 -11.32
N VAL A 359 4.80 18.60 -12.08
CA VAL A 359 3.71 17.69 -11.71
C VAL A 359 4.22 16.28 -11.48
#